data_AF-A0AAN4ZJE9-F1
#
_entry.id   AF-A0AAN4ZJE9-F1
#
_cell.length_a   1.000
_cell.length_b   1.000
_cell.length_c   1.000
_cell.angle_alpha   90.00
_cell.angle_beta   90.00
_cell.angle_gamma   90.00
#
_symmetry.space_group_name_H-M   'P 1'
#
loop_
_entity.id
_entity.type
_entity.pdbx_description
1 polymer ?
#
loop_
_entity_poly.entity_id
_entity_poly.type
_entity_poly.pdbx_seq_one_letter_code
_entity_poly.pdbx_strand_id
1 'polypeptide(L)'
;QDETSEVGIMQTRTIDGKKFVHRICDDPEKDGVLIDAIESQLEGLRMKTVHRGKIIFERTAKQDAATIERLTNNSIVVGSIFPAYTFGFVDDGTPLIYNMVRPTLEVYNTETLTVESITTDLPQAYFRVVGVHKGQITVQAGGITFTAQLPERMI
;
A
#
# COMPACT_ATOMS: atom_id res chain seq x y z
N GLN A 1 14.27 -11.50 21.83
CA GLN A 1 13.95 -10.73 20.62
C GLN A 1 12.45 -10.78 20.51
N ASP A 2 11.81 -9.62 20.51
CA ASP A 2 10.36 -9.54 20.65
C ASP A 2 9.80 -9.17 19.28
N GLU A 3 9.32 -10.18 18.55
CA GLU A 3 8.54 -9.98 17.34
C GLU A 3 7.09 -9.71 17.72
N THR A 4 6.51 -8.68 17.10
CA THR A 4 5.10 -8.32 17.27
C THR A 4 4.40 -8.40 15.93
N SER A 5 3.27 -9.10 15.90
CA SER A 5 2.43 -9.13 14.71
C SER A 5 1.71 -7.79 14.55
N GLU A 6 1.82 -7.19 13.37
CA GLU A 6 1.05 -6.01 12.99
C GLU A 6 -0.15 -6.43 12.14
N VAL A 7 -0.96 -5.47 11.69
CA VAL A 7 -2.12 -5.77 10.84
C VAL A 7 -1.68 -6.37 9.50
N GLY A 8 -2.37 -7.43 9.08
CA GLY A 8 -2.17 -8.05 7.76
C GLY A 8 -0.99 -9.01 7.74
N ILE A 9 -0.05 -8.78 6.82
CA ILE A 9 1.12 -9.64 6.59
C ILE A 9 2.42 -9.04 7.13
N MET A 10 2.30 -8.06 8.02
CA MET A 10 3.44 -7.28 8.52
C MET A 10 3.84 -7.76 9.93
N GLN A 11 5.14 -7.77 10.18
CA GLN A 11 5.72 -8.05 11.49
C GLN A 11 6.71 -6.95 11.85
N THR A 12 6.83 -6.67 13.14
CA THR A 12 7.83 -5.76 13.66
C THR A 12 8.73 -6.43 14.67
N ARG A 13 9.98 -5.95 14.75
CA ARG A 13 10.97 -6.42 15.72
C ARG A 13 11.79 -5.27 16.26
N THR A 14 12.22 -5.38 17.50
CA THR A 14 13.09 -4.38 18.15
C THR A 14 14.52 -4.92 18.29
N ILE A 15 15.50 -4.17 17.77
CA ILE A 15 16.93 -4.48 17.88
C ILE A 15 17.64 -3.24 18.37
N ASP A 16 18.39 -3.34 19.47
CA ASP A 16 19.15 -2.21 20.05
C ASP A 16 18.31 -0.93 20.22
N GLY A 17 17.06 -1.10 20.64
CA GLY A 17 16.09 0.00 20.84
C GLY A 17 15.47 0.58 19.56
N LYS A 18 15.80 0.05 18.37
CA LYS A 18 15.24 0.47 17.08
C LYS A 18 14.18 -0.52 16.62
N LYS A 19 13.03 -0.02 16.17
CA LYS A 19 11.92 -0.83 15.64
C LYS A 19 12.05 -0.98 14.12
N PHE A 20 12.02 -2.20 13.63
CA PHE A 20 12.05 -2.56 12.21
C PHE A 20 10.75 -3.24 11.83
N VAL A 21 10.34 -3.10 10.57
CA VAL A 21 9.19 -3.78 9.98
C VAL A 21 9.64 -4.62 8.79
N HIS A 22 9.05 -5.81 8.63
CA HIS A 22 9.20 -6.67 7.46
C HIS A 22 7.88 -7.37 7.16
N ARG A 23 7.74 -7.95 5.96
CA ARG A 23 6.61 -8.86 5.67
C ARG A 23 6.90 -10.22 6.29
N ILE A 24 5.86 -10.99 6.57
CA ILE A 24 5.96 -12.35 7.13
C ILE A 24 6.74 -13.32 6.23
N CYS A 25 6.86 -13.02 4.93
CA CYS A 25 7.61 -13.82 3.96
C CYS A 25 9.04 -13.34 3.72
N ASP A 26 9.43 -12.20 4.30
CA ASP A 26 10.77 -11.62 4.13
C ASP A 26 11.76 -12.24 5.14
N ASP A 27 13.07 -12.10 4.89
CA ASP A 27 14.12 -12.41 5.87
C ASP A 27 14.21 -11.23 6.87
N PRO A 28 13.81 -11.40 8.15
CA PRO A 28 13.77 -10.30 9.11
C PRO A 28 15.14 -9.68 9.40
N GLU A 29 16.23 -10.41 9.14
CA GLU A 29 17.60 -9.91 9.34
C GLU A 29 18.12 -9.08 8.17
N LYS A 30 17.64 -9.35 6.95
CA LYS A 30 18.13 -8.70 5.73
C LYS A 30 17.18 -7.63 5.19
N ASP A 31 15.88 -7.89 5.30
CA ASP A 31 14.84 -7.13 4.60
C ASP A 31 14.08 -6.17 5.54
N GLY A 32 14.41 -6.18 6.84
CA GLY A 32 13.81 -5.29 7.83
C GLY A 32 14.04 -3.81 7.52
N VAL A 33 12.95 -3.05 7.40
CA VAL A 33 12.97 -1.61 7.18
C VAL A 33 12.83 -0.88 8.51
N LEU A 34 13.77 0.02 8.83
CA LEU A 34 13.73 0.83 10.04
C LEU A 34 12.49 1.73 10.07
N ILE A 35 11.76 1.77 11.19
CA ILE A 35 10.72 2.79 11.42
C ILE A 35 11.42 4.01 12.02
N ASP A 36 11.73 5.01 11.18
CA ASP A 36 12.45 6.23 11.59
C ASP A 36 11.52 7.42 11.90
N ALA A 37 10.22 7.28 11.65
CA ALA A 37 9.19 8.25 12.05
C ALA A 37 8.96 8.22 13.56
N ILE A 38 8.82 9.39 14.18
CA ILE A 38 8.48 9.50 15.61
C ILE A 38 6.99 9.28 15.84
N GLU A 39 6.60 8.92 17.06
CA GLU A 39 5.21 8.58 17.40
C GLU A 39 4.20 9.66 17.02
N SER A 40 4.52 10.95 17.23
CA SER A 40 3.65 12.06 16.85
C SER A 40 3.45 12.21 15.33
N GLN A 41 4.39 11.73 14.51
CA GLN A 41 4.23 11.70 13.05
C GLN A 41 3.35 10.52 12.59
N LEU A 42 3.24 9.49 13.43
CA LEU A 42 2.43 8.29 13.15
C LEU A 42 0.98 8.43 13.64
N GLU A 43 0.64 9.52 14.32
CA GLU A 43 -0.71 9.79 14.78
C GLU A 43 -1.68 9.86 13.59
N GLY A 44 -2.78 9.09 13.67
CA GLY A 44 -3.76 9.00 12.58
C GLY A 44 -3.27 8.24 11.34
N LEU A 45 -2.14 7.54 11.41
CA LEU A 45 -1.62 6.70 10.35
C LEU A 45 -1.75 5.21 10.69
N ARG A 46 -1.97 4.38 9.66
CA ARG A 46 -1.98 2.92 9.77
C ARG A 46 -0.94 2.34 8.82
N MET A 47 -0.05 1.52 9.34
CA MET A 47 0.89 0.76 8.51
C MET A 47 0.14 -0.24 7.63
N LYS A 48 0.48 -0.29 6.35
CA LYS A 48 -0.18 -1.16 5.36
C LYS A 48 0.71 -2.23 4.80
N THR A 49 1.93 -1.86 4.41
CA THR A 49 2.88 -2.78 3.80
C THR A 49 4.29 -2.22 3.85
N VAL A 50 5.26 -3.05 3.49
CA VAL A 50 6.53 -2.61 2.91
C VAL A 50 6.45 -2.74 1.39
N HIS A 51 6.96 -1.74 0.67
CA HIS A 51 7.06 -1.69 -0.78
C HIS A 51 8.42 -1.12 -1.18
N ARG A 52 9.25 -1.89 -1.89
CA ARG A 52 10.60 -1.48 -2.36
C ARG A 52 11.45 -0.83 -1.26
N GLY A 53 11.48 -1.46 -0.09
CA GLY A 53 12.23 -0.98 1.08
C GLY A 53 11.66 0.28 1.72
N LYS A 54 10.41 0.64 1.40
CA LYS A 54 9.68 1.76 2.01
C LYS A 54 8.45 1.27 2.77
N ILE A 55 8.19 1.87 3.91
CA ILE A 55 7.00 1.63 4.71
C ILE A 55 5.87 2.47 4.14
N ILE A 56 4.76 1.83 3.80
CA ILE A 56 3.57 2.51 3.32
C ILE A 56 2.58 2.62 4.48
N PHE A 57 2.27 3.86 4.85
CA PHE A 57 1.23 4.21 5.79
C PHE A 57 0.00 4.73 5.03
N GLU A 58 -1.19 4.45 5.54
CA GLU A 58 -2.44 5.05 5.08
C GLU A 58 -2.99 5.98 6.16
N ARG A 59 -3.48 7.16 5.77
CA ARG A 59 -4.26 8.04 6.65
C ARG A 59 -5.56 7.34 7.06
N THR A 60 -5.85 7.25 8.34
CA THR A 60 -7.06 6.58 8.84
C THR A 60 -8.32 7.41 8.62
N ALA A 61 -8.17 8.74 8.54
CA ALA A 61 -9.25 9.64 8.20
C ALA A 61 -9.57 9.59 6.70
N LYS A 62 -10.85 9.61 6.37
CA LYS A 62 -11.33 9.79 5.00
C LYS A 62 -10.77 11.08 4.40
N GLN A 63 -10.33 11.01 3.15
CA GLN A 63 -9.85 12.15 2.37
C GLN A 63 -10.88 12.58 1.32
N ASP A 64 -10.80 13.83 0.86
CA ASP A 64 -11.63 14.33 -0.25
C ASP A 64 -11.09 13.86 -1.62
N ALA A 65 -9.81 13.55 -1.70
CA ALA A 65 -9.12 13.02 -2.87
C ALA A 65 -8.02 12.05 -2.44
N ALA A 66 -7.59 11.18 -3.36
CA ALA A 66 -6.42 10.36 -3.14
C ALA A 66 -5.17 11.25 -3.04
N THR A 67 -4.28 10.95 -2.11
CA THR A 67 -3.03 11.71 -1.90
C THR A 67 -1.85 10.76 -1.68
N ILE A 68 -0.65 11.22 -1.99
CA ILE A 68 0.59 10.54 -1.64
C ILE A 68 1.63 11.57 -1.27
N GLU A 69 2.35 11.33 -0.19
CA GLU A 69 3.40 12.22 0.27
C GLU A 69 4.51 11.44 0.99
N ARG A 70 5.67 12.07 1.06
CA ARG A 70 6.80 11.55 1.82
C ARG A 70 6.64 11.89 3.29
N LEU A 71 6.77 10.90 4.16
CA LEU A 71 6.82 11.11 5.61
C LEU A 71 8.28 11.17 6.10
N THR A 72 9.09 10.19 5.68
CA THR A 72 10.55 10.14 5.94
C THR A 72 11.30 9.64 4.70
N ASN A 73 12.60 9.34 4.82
CA ASN A 73 13.38 8.81 3.69
C ASN A 73 12.93 7.41 3.27
N ASN A 74 12.42 6.61 4.22
CA ASN A 74 11.98 5.25 4.00
C ASN A 74 10.49 5.03 4.31
N SER A 75 9.70 6.10 4.49
CA SER A 75 8.26 5.98 4.67
C SER A 75 7.46 6.96 3.82
N ILE A 76 6.32 6.48 3.34
CA ILE A 76 5.38 7.18 2.48
C ILE A 76 4.00 7.10 3.13
N VAL A 77 3.25 8.18 3.05
CA VAL A 77 1.85 8.25 3.46
C VAL A 77 0.99 8.33 2.22
N VAL A 78 -0.04 7.48 2.16
CA VAL A 78 -1.12 7.59 1.19
C VAL A 78 -2.40 8.01 1.89
N GLY A 79 -3.16 8.88 1.24
CA GLY A 79 -4.54 9.17 1.57
C GLY A 79 -5.45 8.52 0.56
N SER A 80 -6.49 7.84 1.03
CA SER A 80 -7.53 7.27 0.18
C SER A 80 -8.88 7.93 0.47
N ILE A 81 -9.73 8.00 -0.54
CA ILE A 81 -11.10 8.50 -0.40
C ILE A 81 -11.92 7.58 0.52
N PHE A 82 -11.57 6.30 0.62
CA PHE A 82 -12.17 5.38 1.59
C PHE A 82 -11.09 4.48 2.20
N PRO A 83 -10.44 4.93 3.30
CA PRO A 83 -9.40 4.14 3.95
C PRO A 83 -9.98 2.81 4.45
N ALA A 84 -9.29 1.72 4.14
CA ALA A 84 -9.77 0.37 4.40
C ALA A 84 -8.90 -0.36 5.42
N TYR A 85 -9.31 -1.56 5.85
CA TYR A 85 -8.43 -2.42 6.65
C TYR A 85 -7.38 -3.08 5.76
N THR A 86 -7.80 -3.71 4.67
CA THR A 86 -6.92 -4.28 3.66
C THR A 86 -6.42 -3.21 2.70
N PHE A 87 -5.18 -3.34 2.23
CA PHE A 87 -4.57 -2.43 1.27
C PHE A 87 -4.48 -3.09 -0.10
N GLY A 88 -4.22 -2.27 -1.12
CA GLY A 88 -4.16 -2.65 -2.52
C GLY A 88 -3.13 -3.74 -2.88
N PHE A 89 -2.95 -3.95 -4.17
CA PHE A 89 -1.88 -4.78 -4.71
C PHE A 89 -0.58 -3.99 -4.77
N VAL A 90 0.51 -4.64 -4.37
CA VAL A 90 1.86 -4.09 -4.30
C VAL A 90 2.79 -5.10 -4.95
N ASP A 91 3.48 -4.67 -6.00
CA ASP A 91 4.51 -5.46 -6.68
C ASP A 91 5.83 -4.71 -6.61
N ASP A 92 6.82 -5.27 -5.90
CA ASP A 92 8.13 -4.63 -5.75
C ASP A 92 8.90 -4.48 -7.06
N GLY A 93 8.48 -5.13 -8.15
CA GLY A 93 9.03 -4.93 -9.48
C GLY A 93 8.79 -3.52 -10.07
N THR A 94 7.78 -2.80 -9.58
CA THR A 94 7.32 -1.49 -10.08
C THR A 94 7.20 -0.48 -8.93
N PRO A 95 7.34 0.85 -9.14
CA PRO A 95 7.10 1.84 -8.07
C PRO A 95 5.60 2.05 -7.77
N LEU A 96 4.71 1.30 -8.41
CA LEU A 96 3.27 1.51 -8.38
C LEU A 96 2.55 0.66 -7.33
N ILE A 97 1.60 1.27 -6.65
CA ILE A 97 0.66 0.64 -5.72
C ILE A 97 -0.76 0.81 -6.28
N TYR A 98 -1.51 -0.28 -6.37
CA TYR A 98 -2.85 -0.29 -6.95
C TYR A 98 -3.91 -0.55 -5.88
N ASN A 99 -4.69 0.47 -5.54
CA ASN A 99 -5.75 0.37 -4.54
C ASN A 99 -7.13 0.52 -5.20
N MET A 100 -8.04 -0.41 -4.96
CA MET A 100 -9.38 -0.36 -5.55
C MET A 100 -10.39 0.13 -4.52
N VAL A 101 -10.97 1.29 -4.81
CA VAL A 101 -11.84 2.07 -3.94
C VAL A 101 -13.11 2.44 -4.69
N ARG A 102 -14.00 1.45 -4.83
CA ARG A 102 -15.38 1.51 -5.32
C ARG A 102 -15.86 2.83 -5.98
N PRO A 103 -16.08 2.85 -7.31
CA PRO A 103 -15.53 2.02 -8.37
C PRO A 103 -14.20 2.59 -8.89
N THR A 104 -13.43 3.27 -8.03
CA THR A 104 -12.23 4.00 -8.45
C THR A 104 -10.98 3.17 -8.23
N LEU A 105 -10.15 3.02 -9.25
CA LEU A 105 -8.78 2.54 -9.10
C LEU A 105 -7.88 3.73 -8.77
N GLU A 106 -7.28 3.73 -7.58
CA GLU A 106 -6.21 4.65 -7.18
C GLU A 106 -4.87 3.97 -7.49
N VAL A 107 -4.02 4.66 -8.26
CA VAL A 107 -2.66 4.20 -8.60
C VAL A 107 -1.66 5.20 -8.05
N TYR A 108 -0.91 4.78 -7.02
CA TYR A 108 0.09 5.62 -6.38
C TYR A 108 1.47 5.28 -6.92
N ASN A 109 2.20 6.28 -7.40
CA ASN A 109 3.59 6.14 -7.79
C ASN A 109 4.50 6.63 -6.66
N THR A 110 5.22 5.70 -6.04
CA THR A 110 6.08 5.97 -4.88
C THR A 110 7.40 6.64 -5.21
N GLU A 111 7.79 6.67 -6.48
CA GLU A 111 9.00 7.34 -6.96
C GLU A 111 8.72 8.82 -7.24
N THR A 112 7.65 9.11 -7.99
CA THR A 112 7.26 10.48 -8.36
C THR A 112 6.40 11.17 -7.31
N LEU A 113 5.87 10.42 -6.34
CA LEU A 113 4.88 10.89 -5.35
C LEU A 113 3.65 11.51 -6.04
N THR A 114 3.17 10.84 -7.08
CA THR A 114 1.94 11.22 -7.78
C THR A 114 0.90 10.13 -7.62
N VAL A 115 -0.38 10.51 -7.68
CA VAL A 115 -1.50 9.59 -7.66
C VAL A 115 -2.43 9.87 -8.83
N GLU A 116 -2.88 8.81 -9.47
CA GLU A 116 -3.93 8.87 -10.48
C GLU A 116 -5.15 8.08 -9.99
N SER A 117 -6.34 8.60 -10.30
CA SER A 117 -7.60 7.95 -9.98
C SER A 117 -8.39 7.70 -11.26
N ILE A 118 -8.81 6.46 -11.48
CA ILE A 118 -9.64 6.07 -12.61
C ILE A 118 -10.98 5.56 -12.10
N THR A 119 -12.06 6.22 -12.49
CA THR A 119 -13.40 5.66 -12.35
C THR A 119 -13.55 4.48 -13.30
N THR A 120 -13.81 3.30 -12.77
CA THR A 120 -14.11 2.09 -13.56
C THR A 120 -15.60 1.98 -13.86
N ASP A 121 -15.95 1.15 -14.84
CA ASP A 121 -17.32 0.74 -15.16
C ASP A 121 -17.83 -0.40 -14.26
N LEU A 122 -17.03 -0.81 -13.27
CA LEU A 122 -17.40 -1.85 -12.33
C LEU A 122 -18.58 -1.41 -11.46
N PRO A 123 -19.50 -2.33 -11.09
CA PRO A 123 -20.60 -2.01 -10.18
C PRO A 123 -20.05 -1.59 -8.82
N GLN A 124 -20.85 -0.87 -8.01
CA GLN A 124 -20.48 -0.52 -6.63
C GLN A 124 -20.35 -1.79 -5.74
N ALA A 125 -19.20 -2.48 -5.77
CA ALA A 125 -18.90 -3.72 -5.05
C ALA A 125 -17.49 -3.71 -4.43
N TYR A 126 -17.20 -4.59 -3.46
CA TYR A 126 -15.88 -4.65 -2.84
C TYR A 126 -14.97 -5.40 -3.80
N PHE A 127 -13.97 -4.69 -4.29
CA PHE A 127 -12.99 -5.23 -5.19
C PHE A 127 -11.62 -5.18 -4.54
N ARG A 128 -10.80 -6.17 -4.87
CA ARG A 128 -9.39 -6.18 -4.52
C ARG A 128 -8.57 -6.36 -5.79
N VAL A 129 -7.54 -5.54 -5.97
CA VAL A 129 -6.53 -5.84 -6.98
C VAL A 129 -5.72 -7.04 -6.49
N VAL A 130 -5.65 -8.09 -7.30
CA VAL A 130 -4.95 -9.34 -6.96
C VAL A 130 -3.73 -9.61 -7.84
N GLY A 131 -3.56 -8.83 -8.91
CA GLY A 131 -2.37 -8.93 -9.75
C GLY A 131 -2.32 -7.83 -10.80
N VAL A 132 -1.11 -7.45 -11.18
CA VAL A 132 -0.84 -6.63 -12.37
C VAL A 132 0.29 -7.30 -13.13
N HIS A 133 0.11 -7.55 -14.43
CA HIS A 133 1.14 -8.16 -15.27
C HIS A 133 1.06 -7.62 -16.69
N LYS A 134 2.17 -7.06 -17.21
CA LYS A 134 2.25 -6.50 -18.57
C LYS A 134 1.12 -5.51 -18.88
N GLY A 135 0.82 -4.62 -17.93
CA GLY A 135 -0.25 -3.64 -18.03
C GLY A 135 -1.67 -4.22 -17.90
N GLN A 136 -1.85 -5.52 -17.69
CA GLN A 136 -3.16 -6.11 -17.40
C GLN A 136 -3.37 -6.14 -15.88
N ILE A 137 -4.42 -5.48 -15.40
CA ILE A 137 -4.85 -5.53 -14.00
C ILE A 137 -5.86 -6.65 -13.80
N THR A 138 -5.70 -7.40 -12.73
CA THR A 138 -6.60 -8.47 -12.30
C THR A 138 -7.26 -8.05 -10.98
N VAL A 139 -8.59 -8.09 -10.95
CA VAL A 139 -9.42 -7.64 -9.83
C VAL A 139 -10.36 -8.75 -9.41
N GLN A 140 -10.52 -8.94 -8.10
CA GLN A 140 -11.40 -9.95 -7.52
C GLN A 140 -12.55 -9.30 -6.75
N ALA A 141 -13.77 -9.83 -6.93
CA ALA A 141 -14.95 -9.54 -6.11
C ALA A 141 -15.60 -10.85 -5.65
N GLY A 142 -15.46 -11.18 -4.37
CA GLY A 142 -15.86 -12.49 -3.85
C GLY A 142 -15.10 -13.61 -4.57
N GLY A 143 -15.84 -14.56 -5.15
CA GLY A 143 -15.26 -15.67 -5.91
C GLY A 143 -15.01 -15.37 -7.40
N ILE A 144 -15.28 -14.15 -7.86
CA ILE A 144 -15.20 -13.79 -9.29
C ILE A 144 -13.96 -12.95 -9.54
N THR A 145 -13.26 -13.23 -10.64
CA THR A 145 -12.07 -12.50 -11.08
C THR A 145 -12.31 -11.88 -12.46
N PHE A 146 -11.88 -10.64 -12.62
CA PHE A 146 -11.96 -9.86 -13.85
C PHE A 146 -10.56 -9.37 -14.22
N THR A 147 -10.32 -9.18 -15.51
CA THR A 147 -9.07 -8.59 -16.02
C THR A 147 -9.38 -7.44 -16.96
N ALA A 148 -8.59 -6.37 -16.87
CA ALA A 148 -8.70 -5.23 -17.79
C ALA A 148 -7.31 -4.73 -18.17
N GLN A 149 -7.21 -4.03 -19.29
CA GLN A 149 -5.98 -3.35 -19.68
C GLN A 149 -5.89 -2.00 -18.95
N LEU A 150 -4.76 -1.74 -18.30
CA LEU A 150 -4.44 -0.41 -17.77
C LEU A 150 -4.17 0.55 -18.92
N PRO A 151 -4.54 1.84 -18.78
CA PRO A 151 -4.10 2.86 -19.73
C PRO A 151 -2.58 2.89 -19.85
N GLU A 152 -2.04 3.16 -21.04
CA GLU A 152 -0.58 3.15 -21.28
C GLU A 152 0.21 4.04 -20.32
N ARG A 153 -0.38 5.15 -19.87
CA ARG A 153 0.23 6.06 -18.89
C ARG A 153 0.47 5.44 -17.50
N MET A 154 -0.09 4.25 -17.24
CA MET A 154 -0.04 3.53 -15.96
C MET A 154 0.72 2.20 -16.04
N ILE A 155 1.40 1.95 -17.15
CA ILE A 155 2.22 0.75 -17.40
C ILE A 155 3.68 1.07 -17.10
#